data_AF-A0A2V5SFS0-F1
#
_entry.id   AF-A0A2V5SFS0-F1
#
_cell.length_a   1.000
_cell.length_b   1.000
_cell.length_c   1.000
_cell.angle_alpha   90.00
_cell.angle_beta   90.00
_cell.angle_gamma   90.00
#
_symmetry.space_group_name_H-M   'P 1'
#
loop_
_entity.id
_entity.type
_entity.pdbx_description
1 polymer ?
#
loop_
_entity_poly.entity_id
_entity_poly.type
_entity_poly.pdbx_seq_one_letter_code
_entity_poly.pdbx_strand_id
1 'polypeptide(L)'
;MMTRALLFPLLLVACVDAYGQSPSENASPEALQKLANEFWSWRAQYRPFTGDDVPRIERPGGIRDWSQAVIEKERADLAGFDARWKQLDVTGWPIPQQVDYRLIGSALARVRWELEVNPRWKRDPTFYIEQTLTPIVEALVVPGPYDAGRSREILTRIENIPAILQQGEVNLVNPPEPFASVAIKALENIRDHLSK
;
A
#
# COMPACT_ATOMS: atom_id res chain seq x y z
N MET A 1 -10.14 39.41 86.56
CA MET A 1 -9.02 39.36 85.60
C MET A 1 -9.18 38.10 84.76
N MET A 2 -9.80 38.22 83.58
CA MET A 2 -10.13 37.10 82.69
C MET A 2 -9.17 37.06 81.51
N THR A 3 -8.62 35.88 81.29
CA THR A 3 -7.69 35.44 80.25
C THR A 3 -8.34 35.48 78.86
N ARG A 4 -7.63 36.03 77.86
CA ARG A 4 -8.00 35.95 76.42
C ARG A 4 -6.91 35.18 75.69
N ALA A 5 -7.22 33.96 75.26
CA ALA A 5 -6.41 33.17 74.35
C ALA A 5 -6.79 33.52 72.89
N LEU A 6 -5.80 33.83 72.06
CA LEU A 6 -5.94 34.10 70.63
C LEU A 6 -5.64 32.79 69.86
N LEU A 7 -6.62 32.28 69.13
CA LEU A 7 -6.50 31.19 68.17
C LEU A 7 -6.17 31.76 66.78
N PHE A 8 -5.03 31.36 66.21
CA PHE A 8 -4.67 31.60 64.81
C PHE A 8 -5.12 30.39 63.96
N PRO A 9 -5.83 30.58 62.82
CA PRO A 9 -6.10 29.47 61.91
C PRO A 9 -4.92 29.27 60.96
N LEU A 10 -4.45 28.03 60.87
CA LEU A 10 -3.43 27.54 59.94
C LEU A 10 -4.11 27.28 58.59
N LEU A 11 -3.76 28.03 57.55
CA LEU A 11 -4.24 27.82 56.17
C LEU A 11 -3.22 26.94 55.43
N LEU A 12 -3.57 25.66 55.24
CA LEU A 12 -2.80 24.71 54.42
C LEU A 12 -3.18 24.91 52.95
N VAL A 13 -2.28 25.49 52.17
CA VAL A 13 -2.38 25.53 50.70
C VAL A 13 -1.80 24.22 50.17
N ALA A 14 -2.66 23.34 49.65
CA ALA A 14 -2.24 22.17 48.90
C ALA A 14 -1.88 22.60 47.47
N CYS A 15 -0.60 22.71 47.16
CA CYS A 15 -0.12 22.70 45.79
C CYS A 15 -0.28 21.29 45.23
N VAL A 16 -1.31 21.07 44.43
CA VAL A 16 -1.39 19.89 43.56
C VAL A 16 -0.60 20.24 42.30
N ASP A 17 0.61 19.69 42.20
CA ASP A 17 1.37 19.66 40.97
C ASP A 17 0.57 18.85 39.92
N ALA A 18 -0.11 19.58 39.04
CA ALA A 18 -0.77 19.01 37.87
C ALA A 18 0.26 18.64 36.80
N TYR A 19 1.10 17.64 37.07
CA TYR A 19 1.78 16.87 36.03
C TYR A 19 0.82 15.78 35.54
N GLY A 20 -0.09 16.19 34.67
CA GLY A 20 -1.04 15.33 34.01
C GLY A 20 -1.31 15.84 32.61
N GLN A 21 -0.29 15.80 31.75
CA GLN A 21 -0.57 15.73 30.32
C GLN A 21 -1.21 14.37 30.07
N SER A 22 -2.51 14.38 29.81
CA SER A 22 -3.24 13.22 29.30
C SER A 22 -2.49 12.65 28.10
N PRO A 23 -2.24 11.33 28.01
CA PRO A 23 -1.77 10.73 26.78
C PRO A 23 -2.77 11.10 25.68
N SER A 24 -2.28 11.57 24.53
CA SER A 24 -3.16 11.86 23.41
C SER A 24 -3.97 10.61 23.08
N GLU A 25 -5.29 10.73 23.06
CA GLU A 25 -6.25 9.65 22.79
C GLU A 25 -6.09 9.03 21.38
N ASN A 26 -5.16 9.57 20.57
CA ASN A 26 -4.99 9.28 19.15
C ASN A 26 -3.80 8.38 18.82
N ALA A 27 -2.95 8.03 19.78
CA ALA A 27 -1.72 7.26 19.52
C ALA A 27 -1.69 5.95 20.29
N SER A 28 -2.60 5.03 19.94
CA SER A 28 -2.58 3.67 20.45
C SER A 28 -2.03 2.69 19.39
N PRO A 29 -1.38 1.58 19.78
CA PRO A 29 -0.97 0.53 18.86
C PRO A 29 -2.12 0.01 17.97
N GLU A 30 -3.36 0.06 18.45
CA GLU A 30 -4.56 -0.31 17.69
C GLU A 30 -4.81 0.63 16.50
N ALA A 31 -4.49 1.93 16.63
CA ALA A 31 -4.58 2.88 15.52
C ALA A 31 -3.58 2.54 14.42
N LEU A 32 -2.35 2.14 14.78
CA LEU A 32 -1.38 1.63 13.81
C LEU A 32 -1.87 0.33 13.16
N GLN A 33 -2.41 -0.62 13.94
CA GLN A 33 -2.93 -1.87 13.39
C GLN A 33 -4.08 -1.64 12.40
N LYS A 34 -5.00 -0.73 12.72
CA LYS A 34 -6.09 -0.34 11.82
C LYS A 34 -5.55 0.27 10.53
N LEU A 35 -4.61 1.21 10.63
CA LEU A 35 -3.94 1.82 9.47
C LEU A 35 -3.23 0.76 8.61
N ALA A 36 -2.50 -0.16 9.24
CA ALA A 36 -1.79 -1.23 8.56
C ALA A 36 -2.76 -2.16 7.79
N ASN A 37 -3.86 -2.58 8.41
CA ASN A 37 -4.86 -3.43 7.78
C ASN A 37 -5.50 -2.76 6.56
N GLU A 38 -5.85 -1.48 6.69
CA GLU A 38 -6.42 -0.70 5.58
C GLU A 38 -5.39 -0.50 4.46
N PHE A 39 -4.14 -0.19 4.81
CA PHE A 39 -3.06 -0.05 3.85
C PHE A 39 -2.82 -1.35 3.08
N TRP A 40 -2.74 -2.50 3.76
CA TRP A 40 -2.50 -3.78 3.09
C TRP A 40 -3.70 -4.24 2.24
N SER A 41 -4.93 -3.96 2.68
CA SER A 41 -6.13 -4.21 1.88
C SER A 41 -6.15 -3.36 0.61
N TRP A 42 -5.80 -2.08 0.72
CA TRP A 42 -5.64 -1.17 -0.41
C TRP A 42 -4.49 -1.62 -1.32
N ARG A 43 -3.34 -1.98 -0.73
CA ARG A 43 -2.15 -2.40 -1.46
C ARG A 43 -2.38 -3.70 -2.24
N ALA A 44 -3.17 -4.63 -1.72
CA ALA A 44 -3.56 -5.84 -2.43
C ALA A 44 -4.34 -5.54 -3.72
N GLN A 45 -5.12 -4.45 -3.75
CA GLN A 45 -5.82 -3.99 -4.95
C GLN A 45 -4.85 -3.38 -5.96
N TYR A 46 -4.04 -2.41 -5.53
CA TYR A 46 -3.29 -1.56 -6.46
C TYR A 46 -1.87 -2.02 -6.78
N ARG A 47 -1.30 -2.95 -6.01
CA ARG A 47 0.08 -3.40 -6.26
C ARG A 47 0.24 -3.93 -7.69
N PRO A 48 1.26 -3.48 -8.45
CA PRO A 48 1.57 -4.09 -9.73
C PRO A 48 1.92 -5.57 -9.59
N PHE A 49 1.53 -6.38 -10.56
CA PHE A 49 2.08 -7.73 -10.72
C PHE A 49 3.57 -7.63 -11.05
N THR A 50 4.33 -8.66 -10.67
CA THR A 50 5.77 -8.81 -10.95
C THR A 50 6.06 -10.28 -11.15
N GLY A 51 7.01 -10.60 -12.05
CA GLY A 51 7.46 -11.99 -12.23
C GLY A 51 8.20 -12.57 -11.02
N ASP A 52 8.67 -11.70 -10.11
CA ASP A 52 9.25 -12.08 -8.83
C ASP A 52 8.20 -12.66 -7.88
N ASP A 53 8.44 -13.86 -7.36
CA ASP A 53 7.54 -14.56 -6.45
C ASP A 53 7.74 -14.16 -4.97
N VAL A 54 8.89 -13.58 -4.61
CA VAL A 54 9.19 -13.16 -3.23
C VAL A 54 8.18 -12.15 -2.69
N PRO A 55 7.78 -11.09 -3.42
CA PRO A 55 6.82 -10.12 -2.90
C PRO A 55 5.37 -10.45 -3.28
N ARG A 56 5.05 -11.69 -3.67
CA ARG A 56 3.68 -12.09 -4.04
C ARG A 56 2.76 -11.98 -2.82
N ILE A 57 1.56 -11.45 -3.06
CA ILE A 57 0.52 -11.28 -2.03
C ILE A 57 -0.81 -11.76 -2.60
N GLU A 58 -1.72 -12.21 -1.73
CA GLU A 58 -3.10 -12.44 -2.14
C GLU A 58 -3.76 -11.12 -2.53
N ARG A 59 -4.61 -11.17 -3.54
CA ARG A 59 -5.26 -9.99 -4.12
C ARG A 59 -6.73 -10.28 -4.40
N PRO A 60 -7.61 -9.29 -4.25
CA PRO A 60 -8.96 -9.41 -4.78
C PRO A 60 -8.91 -9.58 -6.30
N GLY A 61 -9.84 -10.37 -6.82
CA GLY A 61 -10.05 -10.52 -8.24
C GLY A 61 -10.71 -9.29 -8.88
N GLY A 62 -11.01 -9.39 -10.17
CA GLY A 62 -11.75 -8.36 -10.90
C GLY A 62 -10.93 -7.52 -11.88
N ILE A 63 -11.46 -6.33 -12.19
CA ILE A 63 -10.93 -5.43 -13.22
C ILE A 63 -9.59 -4.84 -12.75
N ARG A 64 -8.62 -4.80 -13.66
CA ARG A 64 -7.33 -4.13 -13.47
C ARG A 64 -7.28 -2.90 -14.37
N ASP A 65 -7.09 -1.75 -13.76
CA ASP A 65 -7.14 -0.46 -14.44
C ASP A 65 -5.88 0.36 -14.13
N TRP A 66 -5.11 0.64 -15.17
CA TRP A 66 -3.92 1.50 -15.18
C TRP A 66 -4.19 2.85 -15.82
N SER A 67 -5.44 3.29 -15.94
CA SER A 67 -5.76 4.63 -16.43
C SER A 67 -5.14 5.71 -15.53
N GLN A 68 -4.86 6.87 -16.11
CA GLN A 68 -4.36 8.04 -15.37
C GLN A 68 -5.27 8.41 -14.19
N ALA A 69 -6.59 8.23 -14.34
CA ALA A 69 -7.55 8.49 -13.28
C ALA A 69 -7.34 7.57 -12.06
N VAL A 70 -7.10 6.28 -12.29
CA VAL A 70 -6.81 5.33 -11.21
C VAL A 70 -5.45 5.59 -10.59
N ILE A 71 -4.42 5.90 -11.38
CA ILE A 71 -3.09 6.27 -10.87
C ILE A 71 -3.16 7.52 -9.98
N GLU A 72 -3.94 8.53 -10.39
CA GLU A 72 -4.09 9.75 -9.58
C GLU A 72 -4.90 9.49 -8.31
N LYS A 73 -5.92 8.63 -8.39
CA LYS A 73 -6.60 8.13 -7.18
C LYS A 73 -5.63 7.42 -6.24
N GLU A 74 -4.74 6.57 -6.74
CA GLU A 74 -3.75 5.88 -5.92
C GLU A 74 -2.80 6.86 -5.21
N ARG A 75 -2.39 7.94 -5.89
CA ARG A 75 -1.58 9.00 -5.26
C ARG A 75 -2.34 9.73 -4.16
N ALA A 76 -3.61 10.05 -4.41
CA ALA A 76 -4.45 10.70 -3.41
C ALA A 76 -4.68 9.80 -2.18
N ASP A 77 -4.96 8.52 -2.40
CA ASP A 77 -5.10 7.53 -1.33
C ASP A 77 -3.79 7.40 -0.53
N LEU A 78 -2.64 7.29 -1.22
CA LEU A 78 -1.31 7.24 -0.59
C LEU A 78 -1.06 8.46 0.30
N ALA A 79 -1.36 9.67 -0.19
CA ALA A 79 -1.23 10.89 0.59
C ALA A 79 -2.10 10.86 1.87
N GLY A 80 -3.30 10.28 1.79
CA GLY A 80 -4.15 10.04 2.94
C GLY A 80 -3.53 9.08 3.96
N PHE A 81 -2.93 7.98 3.51
CA PHE A 81 -2.21 7.05 4.38
C PHE A 81 -0.99 7.71 5.04
N ASP A 82 -0.19 8.48 4.28
CA ASP A 82 0.96 9.22 4.82
C ASP A 82 0.55 10.22 5.90
N ALA A 83 -0.53 10.96 5.69
CA ALA A 83 -1.02 11.94 6.66
C ALA A 83 -1.40 11.27 7.98
N ARG A 84 -2.14 10.15 7.91
CA ARG A 84 -2.54 9.37 9.09
C ARG A 84 -1.36 8.71 9.78
N TRP A 85 -0.41 8.16 9.02
CA TRP A 85 0.81 7.57 9.57
C TRP A 85 1.64 8.59 10.34
N LYS A 86 1.84 9.80 9.80
CA LYS A 86 2.64 10.86 10.44
C LYS A 86 2.01 11.44 11.70
N GLN A 87 0.70 11.26 11.91
CA GLN A 87 -0.01 11.72 13.10
C GLN A 87 0.15 10.80 14.31
N LEU A 88 0.62 9.56 14.11
CA LEU A 88 0.84 8.62 15.21
C LEU A 88 2.08 9.03 16.03
N ASP A 89 1.87 9.38 17.29
CA ASP A 89 2.96 9.58 18.25
C ASP A 89 3.36 8.24 18.87
N VAL A 90 4.47 7.67 18.38
CA VAL A 90 4.98 6.38 18.85
C VAL A 90 5.94 6.51 20.04
N THR A 91 6.09 7.71 20.61
CA THR A 91 6.96 7.96 21.75
C THR A 91 6.49 7.15 22.94
N GLY A 92 7.40 6.39 23.55
CA GLY A 92 7.09 5.54 24.70
C GLY A 92 6.37 4.23 24.36
N TRP A 93 6.06 3.95 23.09
CA TRP A 93 5.58 2.62 22.70
C TRP A 93 6.65 1.56 22.94
N PRO A 94 6.28 0.29 23.22
CA PRO A 94 7.26 -0.78 23.29
C PRO A 94 7.96 -0.96 21.92
N ILE A 95 9.21 -1.42 21.97
CA ILE A 95 10.07 -1.51 20.77
C ILE A 95 9.43 -2.26 19.59
N PRO A 96 8.75 -3.41 19.79
CA PRO A 96 8.07 -4.09 18.67
C PRO A 96 7.10 -3.19 17.91
N GLN A 97 6.28 -2.39 18.61
CA GLN A 97 5.31 -1.49 17.98
C GLN A 97 5.99 -0.31 17.26
N GLN A 98 7.13 0.17 17.77
CA GLN A 98 7.93 1.17 17.05
C GLN A 98 8.54 0.60 15.75
N VAL A 99 8.91 -0.69 15.76
CA VAL A 99 9.38 -1.38 14.56
C VAL A 99 8.23 -1.48 13.55
N ASP A 100 7.05 -1.90 13.96
CA ASP A 100 5.87 -1.99 13.08
C ASP A 100 5.53 -0.64 12.45
N TYR A 101 5.58 0.44 13.24
CA TYR A 101 5.40 1.80 12.74
C TYR A 101 6.37 2.15 11.60
N ARG A 102 7.65 1.80 11.77
CA ARG A 102 8.69 2.06 10.76
C ARG A 102 8.51 1.16 9.53
N LEU A 103 8.07 -0.08 9.71
CA LEU A 103 7.77 -0.98 8.59
C LEU A 103 6.62 -0.46 7.72
N ILE A 104 5.56 0.08 8.34
CA ILE A 104 4.48 0.76 7.59
C ILE A 104 5.01 2.00 6.87
N GLY A 105 5.82 2.82 7.52
CA GLY A 105 6.46 3.97 6.86
C GLY A 105 7.32 3.56 5.65
N SER A 106 8.08 2.48 5.77
CA SER A 106 8.86 1.90 4.66
C SER A 106 7.96 1.40 3.52
N ALA A 107 6.84 0.74 3.84
CA ALA A 107 5.88 0.27 2.85
C ALA A 107 5.22 1.44 2.08
N LEU A 108 4.86 2.54 2.76
CA LEU A 108 4.35 3.76 2.13
C LEU A 108 5.41 4.41 1.22
N ALA A 109 6.65 4.50 1.69
CA ALA A 109 7.77 5.01 0.89
C ALA A 109 8.01 4.18 -0.37
N ARG A 110 7.85 2.85 -0.28
CA ARG A 110 7.93 1.94 -1.44
C ARG A 110 6.86 2.26 -2.50
N VAL A 111 5.61 2.49 -2.08
CA VAL A 111 4.53 2.86 -3.01
C VAL A 111 4.82 4.21 -3.66
N ARG A 112 5.25 5.21 -2.88
CA ARG A 112 5.67 6.52 -3.43
C ARG A 112 6.75 6.37 -4.49
N TRP A 113 7.76 5.54 -4.21
CA TRP A 113 8.82 5.27 -5.18
C TRP A 113 8.26 4.68 -6.48
N GLU A 114 7.33 3.73 -6.40
CA GLU A 114 6.69 3.11 -7.57
C GLU A 114 5.82 4.10 -8.37
N LEU A 115 5.16 5.06 -7.72
CA LEU A 115 4.25 6.00 -8.38
C LEU A 115 4.93 7.28 -8.90
N GLU A 116 5.99 7.73 -8.25
CA GLU A 116 6.57 9.07 -8.44
C GLU A 116 8.04 9.03 -8.83
N VAL A 117 8.87 8.25 -8.15
CA VAL A 117 10.33 8.28 -8.32
C VAL A 117 10.79 7.42 -9.50
N ASN A 118 10.29 6.18 -9.57
CA ASN A 118 10.52 5.26 -10.66
C ASN A 118 9.19 4.70 -11.19
N PRO A 119 8.38 5.53 -11.89
CA PRO A 119 7.09 5.13 -12.42
C PRO A 119 7.23 4.18 -13.60
N ARG A 120 7.41 2.88 -13.32
CA ARG A 120 7.48 1.82 -14.36
C ARG A 120 6.29 1.89 -15.30
N TRP A 121 5.08 2.11 -14.77
CA TRP A 121 3.85 2.29 -15.55
C TRP A 121 3.97 3.38 -16.64
N LYS A 122 4.80 4.41 -16.44
CA LYS A 122 4.98 5.51 -17.41
C LYS A 122 6.14 5.28 -18.38
N ARG A 123 7.12 4.45 -18.03
CA ARG A 123 8.44 4.44 -18.72
C ARG A 123 8.94 3.08 -19.17
N ASP A 124 8.33 2.01 -18.70
CA ASP A 124 8.82 0.65 -18.90
C ASP A 124 7.74 -0.19 -19.60
N PRO A 125 7.85 -0.44 -20.91
CA PRO A 125 6.87 -1.27 -21.62
C PRO A 125 6.80 -2.71 -21.12
N THR A 126 7.84 -3.24 -20.46
CA THR A 126 7.78 -4.59 -19.86
C THR A 126 6.79 -4.67 -18.71
N PHE A 127 6.50 -3.52 -18.07
CA PHE A 127 5.46 -3.41 -17.06
C PHE A 127 4.12 -3.93 -17.58
N TYR A 128 3.72 -3.56 -18.79
CA TYR A 128 2.44 -3.95 -19.37
C TYR A 128 2.39 -5.43 -19.79
N ILE A 129 3.54 -6.04 -20.09
CA ILE A 129 3.65 -7.50 -20.25
C ILE A 129 3.42 -8.18 -18.88
N GLU A 130 4.06 -7.69 -17.82
CA GLU A 130 3.85 -8.21 -16.46
C GLU A 130 2.38 -8.05 -16.03
N GLN A 131 1.77 -6.89 -16.28
CA GLN A 131 0.40 -6.63 -15.85
C GLN A 131 -0.67 -7.43 -16.60
N THR A 132 -0.32 -8.04 -17.74
CA THR A 132 -1.24 -8.86 -18.54
C THR A 132 -1.02 -10.36 -18.30
N LEU A 133 0.22 -10.84 -18.38
CA LEU A 133 0.52 -12.27 -18.33
C LEU A 133 0.73 -12.81 -16.90
N THR A 134 1.43 -12.07 -16.04
CA THR A 134 1.68 -12.51 -14.66
C THR A 134 0.39 -12.78 -13.87
N PRO A 135 -0.68 -11.97 -13.95
CA PRO A 135 -1.94 -12.32 -13.29
C PRO A 135 -2.45 -13.70 -13.70
N ILE A 136 -2.35 -14.07 -14.98
CA ILE A 136 -2.83 -15.37 -15.46
C ILE A 136 -1.96 -16.48 -14.87
N VAL A 137 -0.64 -16.32 -14.91
CA VAL A 137 0.31 -17.27 -14.29
C VAL A 137 0.01 -17.46 -12.81
N GLU A 138 -0.14 -16.38 -12.05
CA GLU A 138 -0.46 -16.45 -10.61
C GLU A 138 -1.77 -17.21 -10.33
N ALA A 139 -2.77 -17.12 -11.21
CA ALA A 139 -4.02 -17.87 -11.07
C ALA A 139 -3.88 -19.36 -11.42
N LEU A 140 -3.00 -19.69 -12.38
CA LEU A 140 -2.81 -21.05 -12.88
C LEU A 140 -1.82 -21.89 -12.04
N VAL A 141 -0.96 -21.25 -11.25
CA VAL A 141 -0.06 -21.97 -10.32
C VAL A 141 -0.75 -22.42 -9.03
N VAL A 142 -2.00 -22.02 -8.79
CA VAL A 142 -2.78 -22.47 -7.64
C VAL A 142 -3.30 -23.89 -7.92
N PRO A 143 -2.99 -24.90 -7.06
CA PRO A 143 -3.41 -26.28 -7.28
C PRO A 143 -4.93 -26.41 -7.42
N GLY A 144 -5.39 -27.24 -8.37
CA GLY A 144 -6.80 -27.53 -8.58
C GLY A 144 -7.46 -28.30 -7.43
N PRO A 145 -8.78 -28.57 -7.52
CA PRO A 145 -9.65 -28.35 -8.68
C PRO A 145 -10.01 -26.87 -8.91
N TYR A 146 -10.35 -26.54 -10.16
CA TYR A 146 -10.87 -25.22 -10.53
C TYR A 146 -12.40 -25.25 -10.48
N ASP A 147 -12.98 -24.48 -9.56
CA ASP A 147 -14.43 -24.27 -9.51
C ASP A 147 -14.87 -23.13 -10.43
N ALA A 148 -16.18 -22.85 -10.45
CA ALA A 148 -16.75 -21.78 -11.26
C ALA A 148 -16.28 -20.38 -10.83
N GLY A 149 -15.87 -20.17 -9.57
CA GLY A 149 -15.32 -18.91 -9.11
C GLY A 149 -13.93 -18.67 -9.67
N ARG A 150 -13.04 -19.65 -9.50
CA ARG A 150 -11.66 -19.58 -9.97
C ARG A 150 -11.57 -19.51 -11.49
N SER A 151 -12.44 -20.23 -12.20
CA SER A 151 -12.52 -20.19 -13.67
C SER A 151 -12.95 -18.80 -14.18
N ARG A 152 -13.93 -18.16 -13.52
CA ARG A 152 -14.35 -16.79 -13.85
C ARG A 152 -13.25 -15.76 -13.57
N GLU A 153 -12.49 -15.93 -12.50
CA GLU A 153 -11.37 -15.03 -12.20
C GLU A 153 -10.25 -15.14 -13.25
N ILE A 154 -9.92 -16.36 -13.69
CA ILE A 154 -8.95 -16.54 -14.80
C ILE A 154 -9.45 -15.86 -16.08
N LEU A 155 -10.73 -16.06 -16.43
CA LEU A 155 -11.34 -15.41 -17.58
C LEU A 155 -11.29 -13.88 -17.45
N THR A 156 -11.62 -13.33 -16.28
CA THR A 156 -11.56 -11.88 -16.02
C THR A 156 -10.15 -11.32 -16.24
N ARG A 157 -9.11 -12.04 -15.80
CA ARG A 157 -7.71 -11.64 -16.03
C ARG A 157 -7.34 -11.62 -17.52
N ILE A 158 -7.86 -12.57 -18.30
CA ILE A 158 -7.69 -12.60 -19.77
C ILE A 158 -8.44 -11.43 -20.42
N GLU A 159 -9.69 -11.18 -19.99
CA GLU A 159 -10.53 -10.10 -20.51
C GLU A 159 -9.99 -8.70 -20.19
N ASN A 160 -9.18 -8.55 -19.14
CA ASN A 160 -8.48 -7.29 -18.83
C ASN A 160 -7.37 -6.95 -19.84
N ILE A 161 -6.81 -7.93 -20.57
CA ILE A 161 -5.61 -7.72 -21.40
C ILE A 161 -5.77 -6.56 -22.39
N PRO A 162 -6.84 -6.48 -23.23
CA PRO A 162 -6.93 -5.43 -24.24
C PRO A 162 -6.98 -4.02 -23.64
N ALA A 163 -7.71 -3.85 -22.54
CA ALA A 163 -7.82 -2.56 -21.85
C ALA A 163 -6.47 -2.14 -21.24
N ILE A 164 -5.74 -3.06 -20.61
CA ILE A 164 -4.41 -2.78 -20.04
C ILE A 164 -3.43 -2.35 -21.14
N LEU A 165 -3.45 -3.01 -22.31
CA LEU A 165 -2.57 -2.65 -23.42
C LEU A 165 -2.89 -1.26 -23.99
N GLN A 166 -4.18 -0.94 -24.17
CA GLN A 166 -4.61 0.40 -24.60
C GLN A 166 -4.17 1.49 -23.60
N GLN A 167 -4.29 1.22 -22.31
CA GLN A 167 -3.79 2.13 -21.27
C GLN A 167 -2.27 2.28 -21.33
N GLY A 168 -1.55 1.21 -21.64
CA GLY A 168 -0.10 1.26 -21.86
C GLY A 168 0.31 2.17 -23.01
N GLU A 169 -0.39 2.11 -24.15
CA GLU A 169 -0.16 3.01 -25.29
C GLU A 169 -0.31 4.49 -24.90
N VAL A 170 -1.29 4.80 -24.03
CA VAL A 170 -1.53 6.17 -23.54
C VAL A 170 -0.51 6.59 -22.48
N ASN A 171 -0.10 5.68 -21.60
CA ASN A 171 0.71 6.00 -20.43
C ASN A 171 2.20 6.08 -20.70
N LEU A 172 2.71 5.32 -21.68
CA LEU A 172 4.12 5.26 -21.98
C LEU A 172 4.61 6.58 -22.59
N VAL A 173 5.55 7.25 -21.91
CA VAL A 173 6.13 8.51 -22.36
C VAL A 173 7.65 8.40 -22.36
N ASN A 174 8.27 8.51 -23.54
CA ASN A 174 9.72 8.43 -23.75
C ASN A 174 10.37 7.21 -23.05
N PRO A 175 9.92 5.98 -23.33
CA PRO A 175 10.51 4.79 -22.72
C PRO A 175 11.99 4.67 -23.12
N PRO A 176 12.91 4.35 -22.18
CA PRO A 176 14.29 4.07 -22.53
C PRO A 176 14.40 2.94 -23.55
N GLU A 177 15.24 3.11 -24.56
CA GLU A 177 15.47 2.13 -25.63
C GLU A 177 15.73 0.69 -25.11
N PRO A 178 16.54 0.48 -24.04
CA PRO A 178 16.75 -0.88 -23.54
C PRO A 178 15.47 -1.58 -23.08
N PHE A 179 14.54 -0.87 -22.43
CA PHE A 179 13.28 -1.46 -21.98
C PHE A 179 12.35 -1.77 -23.15
N ALA A 180 12.26 -0.87 -24.13
CA ALA A 180 11.52 -1.13 -25.36
C ALA A 180 12.07 -2.35 -26.12
N SER A 181 13.40 -2.45 -26.24
CA SER A 181 14.07 -3.57 -26.88
C SER A 181 13.79 -4.91 -26.20
N VAL A 182 13.82 -4.94 -24.87
CA VAL A 182 13.48 -6.15 -24.10
C VAL A 182 12.01 -6.53 -24.28
N ALA A 183 11.09 -5.55 -24.23
CA ALA A 183 9.67 -5.81 -24.45
C ALA A 183 9.37 -6.38 -25.85
N ILE A 184 9.97 -5.81 -26.89
CA ILE A 184 9.83 -6.30 -28.28
C ILE A 184 10.33 -7.74 -28.38
N LYS A 185 11.53 -8.02 -27.88
CA LYS A 185 12.12 -9.37 -27.91
C LYS A 185 11.28 -10.38 -27.13
N ALA A 186 10.70 -9.99 -25.99
CA ALA A 186 9.85 -10.87 -25.18
C ALA A 186 8.55 -11.27 -25.91
N LEU A 187 8.06 -10.42 -26.82
CA LEU A 187 6.84 -10.64 -27.59
C LEU A 187 7.09 -11.15 -29.01
N GLU A 188 8.34 -11.23 -29.44
CA GLU A 188 8.72 -11.75 -30.74
C GLU A 188 8.28 -13.23 -30.86
N ASN A 189 7.61 -13.56 -31.97
CA ASN A 189 7.05 -14.89 -32.24
C ASN A 189 6.10 -15.43 -31.16
N ILE A 190 5.45 -14.55 -30.38
CA ILE A 190 4.61 -14.95 -29.25
C ILE A 190 3.49 -15.93 -29.63
N ARG A 191 2.93 -15.83 -30.85
CA ARG A 191 1.90 -16.77 -31.33
C ARG A 191 2.43 -18.20 -31.41
N ASP A 192 3.63 -18.37 -31.97
CA ASP A 192 4.27 -19.67 -32.11
C ASP A 192 4.71 -20.23 -30.76
N HIS A 193 4.98 -19.37 -29.77
CA HIS A 193 5.28 -19.78 -28.41
C HIS A 193 4.03 -20.25 -27.65
N LEU A 194 2.86 -19.68 -27.92
CA LEU A 194 1.60 -20.04 -27.25
C LEU A 194 0.88 -21.23 -27.90
N SER A 195 1.21 -21.58 -29.14
CA SER A 195 0.57 -22.67 -29.88
C SER A 195 1.29 -24.02 -29.78
N LYS A 196 2.40 -24.11 -29.04
CA LYS A 196 3.18 -25.33 -28.83
C LYS A 196 2.83 -25.97 -27.49
#